data_AF-A0A2K3M3F6-F1
#
_entry.id   AF-A0A2K3M3F6-F1
#
_cell.length_a   1.000
_cell.length_b   1.000
_cell.length_c   1.000
_cell.angle_alpha   90.00
_cell.angle_beta   90.00
_cell.angle_gamma   90.00
#
_symmetry.space_group_name_H-M   'P 1'
#
loop_
_entity.id
_entity.type
_entity.pdbx_description
1 polymer ?
#
loop_
_entity_poly.entity_id
_entity_poly.type
_entity_poly.pdbx_seq_one_letter_code
_entity_poly.pdbx_strand_id
1 'polypeptide(L)'
;VPLQTLYSLNGDVIAWGFKASSNVAKVTFHNPGLQEDPTCGPLLDAVAIREFYPPMPTRGNLVRNHGFEEGPFPIFNSTNGVLLPPKQQDLVSPLPGWIIESLKAIKFIDSKHFHVPFGHGAVELVAGRESAIAQILKTVPNKVYNLKFTIGDARNGCHGSMMVEAFAAKDTFKVPFKSVGKGTFKTSSFNFKAVSSRTRITFYSSFYHTRIDDFGSLCGPVLDQVIVSPVA
;
A
#
# COMPACT_ATOMS: atom_id res chain seq x y z
N VAL A 1 -12.25 4.83 11.35
CA VAL A 1 -11.43 5.04 10.14
C VAL A 1 -10.80 6.42 10.23
N PRO A 2 -9.48 6.52 10.42
CA PRO A 2 -8.79 7.79 10.67
C PRO A 2 -8.40 8.48 9.36
N LEU A 3 -9.36 8.73 8.45
CA LEU A 3 -9.12 9.52 7.23
C LEU A 3 -9.91 10.82 7.31
N GLN A 4 -9.17 11.93 7.30
CA GLN A 4 -9.70 13.30 7.31
C GLN A 4 -9.47 14.02 5.97
N THR A 5 -8.89 13.33 4.99
CA THR A 5 -8.54 13.89 3.68
C THR A 5 -9.31 13.10 2.62
N LEU A 6 -10.01 13.79 1.74
CA LEU A 6 -10.59 13.23 0.51
C LEU A 6 -9.47 13.02 -0.50
N TYR A 7 -9.36 11.82 -1.05
CA TYR A 7 -8.35 11.48 -2.06
C TYR A 7 -8.89 11.49 -3.49
N SER A 8 -10.21 11.46 -3.65
CA SER A 8 -10.92 11.46 -4.93
C SER A 8 -12.14 12.38 -4.88
N LEU A 9 -12.41 13.09 -5.97
CA LEU A 9 -13.63 13.90 -6.13
C LEU A 9 -14.90 13.05 -6.29
N ASN A 10 -14.77 11.80 -6.72
CA ASN A 10 -15.87 10.88 -6.98
C ASN A 10 -16.16 9.92 -5.81
N GLY A 11 -15.65 10.23 -4.62
CA GLY A 11 -15.75 9.38 -3.44
C GLY A 11 -14.60 8.39 -3.31
N ASP A 12 -14.27 8.08 -2.06
CA ASP A 12 -13.17 7.21 -1.69
C ASP A 12 -13.68 5.80 -1.33
N VAL A 13 -13.01 4.77 -1.85
CA VAL A 13 -13.18 3.40 -1.35
C VAL A 13 -12.14 3.16 -0.28
N ILE A 14 -12.57 2.77 0.91
CA ILE A 14 -11.67 2.59 2.05
C ILE A 14 -11.82 1.16 2.57
N ALA A 15 -10.69 0.49 2.81
CA ALA A 15 -10.67 -0.80 3.48
C ALA A 15 -9.97 -0.69 4.83
N TRP A 16 -10.53 -1.37 5.83
CA TRP A 16 -9.90 -1.58 7.13
C TRP A 16 -9.94 -3.07 7.48
N GLY A 17 -8.94 -3.53 8.22
CA GLY A 17 -8.83 -4.93 8.63
C GLY A 17 -9.33 -5.13 10.04
N PHE A 18 -10.02 -6.25 10.30
CA PHE A 18 -10.33 -6.71 11.65
C PHE A 18 -10.15 -8.22 11.75
N LYS A 19 -9.90 -8.73 12.96
CA LYS A 19 -9.89 -10.17 13.23
C LYS A 19 -11.26 -10.56 13.78
N ALA A 20 -12.01 -11.36 13.01
CA ALA A 20 -13.29 -11.86 13.46
C ALA A 20 -13.13 -12.77 14.69
N SER A 21 -13.94 -12.53 15.72
CA SER A 21 -14.03 -13.39 16.92
C SER A 21 -15.12 -14.46 16.79
N SER A 22 -15.98 -14.33 15.78
CA SER A 22 -17.16 -15.15 15.51
C SER A 22 -17.41 -15.20 14.00
N ASN A 23 -18.20 -16.17 13.54
CA ASN A 23 -18.72 -16.21 12.17
C ASN A 23 -19.77 -15.12 11.89
N VAL A 24 -20.20 -14.38 12.91
CA VAL A 24 -21.11 -13.23 12.79
C VAL A 24 -20.39 -11.96 13.26
N ALA A 25 -20.41 -10.92 12.43
CA ALA A 25 -19.89 -9.60 12.74
C ALA A 25 -21.00 -8.54 12.65
N LYS A 26 -21.14 -7.70 13.69
CA LYS A 26 -22.01 -6.52 13.66
C LYS A 26 -21.17 -5.30 13.28
N VAL A 27 -21.44 -4.73 12.12
CA VAL A 27 -20.82 -3.47 11.68
C VAL A 27 -21.81 -2.33 11.95
N THR A 28 -21.35 -1.25 12.58
CA THR A 28 -22.18 -0.07 12.89
C THR A 28 -21.51 1.16 12.33
N PHE A 29 -22.24 1.91 11.52
CA PHE A 29 -21.82 3.20 11.01
C PHE A 29 -22.53 4.28 11.83
N HIS A 30 -21.76 5.23 12.35
CA HIS A 30 -22.29 6.26 13.22
C HIS A 30 -21.64 7.61 12.86
N ASN A 31 -22.46 8.59 12.51
CA ASN A 31 -22.03 9.98 12.42
C ASN A 31 -22.19 10.61 13.81
N PRO A 32 -21.11 10.99 14.50
CA PRO A 32 -21.21 11.60 15.83
C PRO A 32 -21.69 13.07 15.79
N GLY A 33 -21.87 13.67 14.60
CA GLY A 33 -22.41 15.03 14.47
C GLY A 33 -21.49 16.12 15.00
N LEU A 34 -20.18 15.89 15.00
CA LEU A 34 -19.17 16.80 15.54
C LEU A 34 -18.79 17.95 14.58
N GLN A 35 -19.27 17.93 13.34
CA GLN A 35 -19.08 19.02 12.38
C GLN A 35 -20.03 20.19 12.67
N GLU A 36 -19.69 21.37 12.14
CA GLU A 36 -20.48 22.60 12.31
C GLU A 36 -21.96 22.39 11.93
N ASP A 37 -22.22 21.57 10.92
CA ASP A 37 -23.55 21.05 10.59
C ASP A 37 -23.65 19.56 10.99
N PRO A 38 -24.47 19.20 12.00
CA PRO A 38 -24.66 17.82 12.44
C PRO A 38 -25.29 16.91 11.36
N THR A 39 -25.93 17.48 10.35
CA THR A 39 -26.51 16.74 9.23
C THR A 39 -25.47 16.42 8.15
N CYS A 40 -24.33 17.11 8.16
CA CYS A 40 -23.19 16.78 7.32
C CYS A 40 -22.53 15.50 7.84
N GLY A 41 -22.51 14.47 6.99
CA GLY A 41 -21.92 13.18 7.29
C GLY A 41 -21.55 12.44 5.99
N PRO A 42 -20.70 11.41 6.08
CA PRO A 42 -20.32 10.64 4.90
C PRO A 42 -21.55 9.93 4.33
N LEU A 43 -21.74 10.03 3.02
CA LEU A 43 -22.70 9.20 2.29
C LEU A 43 -22.06 7.82 2.05
N LEU A 44 -22.75 6.76 2.48
CA LEU A 44 -22.31 5.39 2.28
C LEU A 44 -23.10 4.79 1.12
N ASP A 45 -22.39 4.50 0.03
CA ASP A 45 -22.99 3.91 -1.16
C ASP A 45 -23.03 2.37 -1.06
N ALA A 46 -21.90 1.76 -0.70
CA ALA A 46 -21.78 0.31 -0.64
C ALA A 46 -20.83 -0.16 0.48
N VAL A 47 -21.14 -1.34 1.03
CA VAL A 47 -20.35 -1.98 2.09
C VAL A 47 -20.16 -3.45 1.72
N ALA A 48 -18.92 -3.93 1.76
CA ALA A 48 -18.60 -5.33 1.59
C ALA A 48 -17.62 -5.81 2.65
N ILE A 49 -17.69 -7.10 2.94
CA ILE A 49 -16.80 -7.79 3.86
C ILE A 49 -16.25 -9.00 3.12
N ARG A 50 -14.93 -9.18 3.17
CA ARG A 50 -14.25 -10.31 2.56
C ARG A 50 -13.24 -10.89 3.55
N GLU A 51 -13.24 -12.20 3.66
CA GLU A 51 -12.20 -12.93 4.38
C GLU A 51 -10.95 -13.07 3.50
N PHE A 52 -9.79 -12.87 4.11
CA PHE A 52 -8.49 -13.03 3.44
C PHE A 52 -7.76 -14.26 3.96
N TYR A 53 -7.09 -14.95 3.05
CA TYR A 53 -6.20 -16.05 3.41
C TYR A 53 -4.87 -15.50 3.91
N PRO A 54 -4.38 -15.91 5.08
CA PRO A 54 -3.08 -15.45 5.59
C PRO A 54 -1.94 -15.86 4.64
N PRO A 55 -1.26 -14.91 3.99
CA PRO A 55 -0.22 -15.21 3.02
C PRO A 55 1.03 -15.73 3.73
N MET A 56 1.60 -16.82 3.22
CA MET A 56 2.81 -17.43 3.75
C MET A 56 4.03 -17.10 2.86
N PRO A 57 5.24 -16.96 3.45
CA PRO A 57 6.46 -16.82 2.65
C PRO A 57 6.72 -18.09 1.83
N THR A 58 7.43 -17.96 0.71
CA THR A 58 7.87 -19.10 -0.09
C THR A 58 9.32 -19.48 0.25
N ARG A 59 9.80 -20.65 -0.19
CA ARG A 59 11.19 -21.06 0.06
C ARG A 59 12.23 -20.08 -0.51
N GLY A 60 11.89 -19.40 -1.61
CA GLY A 60 12.77 -18.45 -2.29
C GLY A 60 12.53 -16.98 -1.93
N ASN A 61 11.46 -16.65 -1.17
CA ASN A 61 11.12 -15.29 -0.82
C ASN A 61 10.61 -15.19 0.62
N LEU A 62 11.33 -14.41 1.44
CA LEU A 62 10.94 -14.17 2.83
C LEU A 62 9.72 -13.26 2.98
N VAL A 63 9.38 -12.51 1.93
CA VAL A 63 8.26 -11.55 1.91
C VAL A 63 6.95 -12.31 1.69
N ARG A 64 5.99 -12.08 2.59
CA ARG A 64 4.60 -12.52 2.45
C ARG A 64 3.86 -11.58 1.52
N ASN A 65 2.97 -12.12 0.70
CA ASN A 65 2.15 -11.33 -0.21
C ASN A 65 3.00 -10.37 -1.06
N HIS A 66 4.08 -10.90 -1.64
CA HIS A 66 5.13 -10.09 -2.26
C HIS A 66 4.67 -9.33 -3.51
N GLY A 67 3.68 -9.86 -4.23
CA GLY A 67 3.06 -9.22 -5.38
C GLY A 67 1.67 -8.68 -5.10
N PHE A 68 1.28 -8.52 -3.83
CA PHE A 68 -0.02 -7.92 -3.46
C PHE A 68 -1.27 -8.62 -4.05
N GLU A 69 -1.17 -9.92 -4.34
CA GLU A 69 -2.25 -10.73 -4.93
C GLU A 69 -3.35 -11.11 -3.94
N GLU A 70 -3.12 -10.93 -2.64
CA GLU A 70 -4.19 -10.96 -1.63
C GLU A 70 -4.40 -9.56 -1.07
N GLY A 71 -5.55 -8.97 -1.32
CA GLY A 71 -5.85 -7.61 -0.92
C GLY A 71 -7.32 -7.25 -1.15
N PRO A 72 -7.70 -6.02 -0.79
CA PRO A 72 -9.07 -5.55 -0.92
C PRO A 72 -9.36 -5.15 -2.37
N PHE A 73 -9.37 -6.14 -3.27
CA PHE A 73 -9.85 -5.94 -4.63
C PHE A 73 -11.27 -5.36 -4.60
N PRO A 74 -11.55 -4.29 -5.35
CA PRO A 74 -12.88 -3.70 -5.38
C PRO A 74 -13.93 -4.77 -5.70
N ILE A 75 -14.83 -5.00 -4.74
CA ILE A 75 -15.97 -5.91 -4.92
C ILE A 75 -17.04 -5.24 -5.79
N PHE A 76 -17.06 -3.91 -5.76
CA PHE A 76 -17.90 -3.06 -6.59
C PHE A 76 -17.10 -2.54 -7.79
N ASN A 77 -17.79 -2.12 -8.85
CA ASN A 77 -17.20 -1.58 -10.08
C ASN A 77 -16.62 -0.15 -9.87
N SER A 78 -15.85 0.05 -8.81
CA SER A 78 -15.14 1.30 -8.54
C SER A 78 -13.81 1.33 -9.27
N THR A 79 -13.51 2.48 -9.86
CA THR A 79 -12.28 2.75 -10.61
C THR A 79 -11.21 3.48 -9.79
N ASN A 80 -11.49 3.84 -8.53
CA ASN A 80 -10.65 4.77 -7.76
C ASN A 80 -9.51 4.08 -6.98
N GLY A 81 -9.43 2.75 -7.02
CA GLY A 81 -8.59 1.95 -6.12
C GLY A 81 -9.13 1.98 -4.69
N VAL A 82 -8.43 1.33 -3.76
CA VAL A 82 -8.85 1.20 -2.36
C VAL A 82 -7.83 1.82 -1.43
N LEU A 83 -8.22 2.84 -0.69
CA LEU A 83 -7.39 3.46 0.33
C LEU A 83 -7.23 2.56 1.53
N LEU A 84 -5.98 2.39 1.95
CA LEU A 84 -5.59 1.62 3.13
C LEU A 84 -5.06 2.61 4.17
N PRO A 85 -5.86 2.96 5.19
CA PRO A 85 -5.44 3.89 6.22
C PRO A 85 -4.38 3.26 7.11
N PRO A 86 -3.62 4.09 7.84
CA PRO A 86 -2.60 3.59 8.74
C PRO A 86 -3.15 2.89 9.96
N LYS A 87 -2.26 2.10 10.57
CA LYS A 87 -2.46 1.36 11.80
C LYS A 87 -2.52 2.26 13.05
N GLN A 88 -3.30 3.34 13.03
CA GLN A 88 -3.48 4.23 14.18
C GLN A 88 -4.62 3.76 15.11
N GLN A 89 -5.73 3.28 14.53
CA GLN A 89 -6.90 2.82 15.28
C GLN A 89 -7.03 1.29 15.30
N ASP A 90 -6.69 0.63 14.19
CA ASP A 90 -6.92 -0.82 14.02
C ASP A 90 -5.63 -1.63 14.20
N LEU A 91 -5.67 -2.70 14.99
CA LEU A 91 -4.50 -3.57 15.22
C LEU A 91 -4.15 -4.43 14.00
N VAL A 92 -5.11 -4.61 13.08
CA VAL A 92 -5.03 -5.51 11.94
C VAL A 92 -4.97 -4.71 10.65
N SER A 93 -3.97 -4.99 9.83
CA SER A 93 -3.81 -4.33 8.53
C SER A 93 -4.87 -4.82 7.54
N PRO A 94 -5.47 -3.92 6.73
CA PRO A 94 -6.35 -4.31 5.62
C PRO A 94 -5.59 -4.97 4.46
N LEU A 95 -4.25 -4.99 4.49
CA LEU A 95 -3.41 -5.64 3.50
C LEU A 95 -2.64 -6.80 4.16
N PRO A 96 -3.05 -8.06 3.92
CA PRO A 96 -2.45 -9.22 4.57
C PRO A 96 -0.92 -9.29 4.37
N GLY A 97 -0.21 -9.47 5.49
CA GLY A 97 1.26 -9.56 5.51
C GLY A 97 1.99 -8.21 5.59
N TRP A 98 1.30 -7.09 5.34
CA TRP A 98 1.90 -5.76 5.30
C TRP A 98 1.37 -4.84 6.40
N ILE A 99 2.15 -3.84 6.77
CA ILE A 99 1.83 -2.82 7.78
C ILE A 99 1.76 -1.48 7.06
N ILE A 100 0.65 -0.76 7.24
CA ILE A 100 0.55 0.64 6.79
C ILE A 100 1.03 1.53 7.95
N GLU A 101 2.18 2.17 7.78
CA GLU A 101 2.92 2.77 8.89
C GLU A 101 2.67 4.26 9.06
N SER A 102 2.65 5.01 7.96
CA SER A 102 2.74 6.46 8.00
C SER A 102 1.39 7.16 8.17
N LEU A 103 1.39 8.45 8.48
CA LEU A 103 0.20 9.24 8.86
C LEU A 103 -0.93 9.28 7.81
N LYS A 104 -0.66 8.94 6.56
CA LYS A 104 -1.60 8.97 5.44
C LYS A 104 -1.77 7.58 4.83
N ALA A 105 -2.90 7.40 4.13
CA ALA A 105 -3.19 6.14 3.46
C ALA A 105 -2.22 5.86 2.30
N ILE A 106 -2.03 4.57 2.03
CA ILE A 106 -1.59 4.08 0.72
C ILE A 106 -2.82 3.72 -0.12
N LYS A 107 -2.67 3.50 -1.42
CA LYS A 107 -3.77 3.04 -2.28
C LYS A 107 -3.45 1.65 -2.83
N PHE A 108 -4.35 0.69 -2.65
CA PHE A 108 -4.32 -0.58 -3.35
C PHE A 108 -4.99 -0.42 -4.73
N ILE A 109 -4.35 -0.92 -5.77
CA ILE A 109 -4.83 -0.82 -7.15
C ILE A 109 -4.94 -2.21 -7.77
N ASP A 110 -5.88 -2.35 -8.70
CA ASP A 110 -6.14 -3.59 -9.42
C ASP A 110 -5.83 -3.45 -10.92
N SER A 111 -5.51 -4.58 -11.57
CA SER A 111 -5.14 -4.63 -12.98
C SER A 111 -6.30 -4.37 -13.96
N LYS A 112 -7.56 -4.36 -13.50
CA LYS A 112 -8.73 -4.08 -14.34
C LYS A 112 -8.86 -2.59 -14.62
N HIS A 113 -8.49 -1.75 -13.65
CA HIS A 113 -8.62 -0.29 -13.75
C HIS A 113 -7.28 0.45 -13.85
N PHE A 114 -6.18 -0.17 -13.41
CA PHE A 114 -4.86 0.44 -13.38
C PHE A 114 -3.81 -0.42 -14.08
N HIS A 115 -2.68 0.18 -14.42
CA HIS A 115 -1.51 -0.60 -14.80
C HIS A 115 -0.82 -1.17 -13.56
N VAL A 116 -0.81 -2.49 -13.46
CA VAL A 116 -0.13 -3.26 -12.42
C VAL A 116 1.09 -3.94 -13.06
N PRO A 117 2.31 -3.79 -12.50
CA PRO A 117 3.51 -4.37 -13.11
C PRO A 117 3.43 -5.89 -13.27
N PHE A 118 2.92 -6.61 -12.27
CA PHE A 118 2.77 -8.06 -12.30
C PHE A 118 1.51 -8.52 -11.56
N GLY A 119 0.84 -9.54 -12.09
CA GLY A 119 -0.33 -10.12 -11.44
C GLY A 119 -1.56 -9.22 -11.51
N HIS A 120 -2.35 -9.20 -10.44
CA HIS A 120 -3.63 -8.51 -10.38
C HIS A 120 -3.63 -7.31 -9.44
N GLY A 121 -2.78 -7.29 -8.41
CA GLY A 121 -2.77 -6.26 -7.38
C GLY A 121 -1.44 -5.53 -7.26
N ALA A 122 -1.47 -4.26 -6.89
CA ALA A 122 -0.28 -3.53 -6.47
C ALA A 122 -0.63 -2.41 -5.48
N VAL A 123 0.41 -1.75 -4.96
CA VAL A 123 0.25 -0.61 -4.03
C VAL A 123 0.80 0.66 -4.66
N GLU A 124 0.02 1.73 -4.68
CA GLU A 124 0.44 3.09 -5.02
C GLU A 124 0.72 3.90 -3.74
N LEU A 125 1.89 4.54 -3.67
CA LEU A 125 2.34 5.36 -2.55
C LEU A 125 1.92 6.82 -2.75
N VAL A 126 0.67 7.15 -2.41
CA VAL A 126 -0.01 8.39 -2.84
C VAL A 126 0.34 9.66 -2.06
N ALA A 127 0.82 9.57 -0.82
CA ALA A 127 0.97 10.74 0.06
C ALA A 127 2.42 11.06 0.44
N GLY A 128 3.34 10.94 -0.52
CA GLY A 128 4.76 11.24 -0.29
C GLY A 128 5.33 10.54 0.95
N ARG A 129 6.09 11.27 1.77
CA ARG A 129 6.77 10.73 2.96
C ARG A 129 5.81 10.30 4.06
N GLU A 130 4.56 10.76 3.99
CA GLU A 130 3.51 10.40 4.93
C GLU A 130 2.76 9.13 4.53
N SER A 131 3.15 8.46 3.44
CA SER A 131 2.59 7.17 3.01
C SER A 131 3.71 6.14 2.95
N ALA A 132 3.73 5.21 3.90
CA ALA A 132 4.69 4.12 3.94
C ALA A 132 4.05 2.78 4.23
N ILE A 133 4.63 1.75 3.63
CA ILE A 133 4.27 0.36 3.82
C ILE A 133 5.50 -0.43 4.29
N ALA A 134 5.30 -1.35 5.23
CA ALA A 134 6.38 -2.14 5.79
C ALA A 134 6.02 -3.59 6.06
N GLN A 135 7.05 -4.43 6.17
CA GLN A 135 6.93 -5.81 6.62
C GLN A 135 8.08 -6.20 7.52
N ILE A 136 7.83 -7.04 8.52
CA ILE A 136 8.87 -7.58 9.41
C ILE A 136 9.18 -9.01 8.98
N LEU A 137 10.39 -9.21 8.45
CA LEU A 137 10.87 -10.48 7.95
C LEU A 137 11.65 -11.23 9.03
N LYS A 138 11.61 -12.57 8.99
CA LYS A 138 12.50 -13.42 9.79
C LYS A 138 13.83 -13.56 9.05
N THR A 139 14.90 -13.09 9.67
CA THR A 139 16.26 -13.08 9.10
C THR A 139 17.24 -13.72 10.07
N VAL A 140 18.49 -13.88 9.63
CA VAL A 140 19.60 -14.42 10.43
C VAL A 140 20.63 -13.31 10.58
N PRO A 141 21.02 -12.93 11.82
CA PRO A 141 22.04 -11.91 12.04
C PRO A 141 23.32 -12.21 11.26
N ASN A 142 23.96 -11.17 10.75
CA ASN A 142 25.17 -11.21 9.93
C ASN A 142 25.06 -11.89 8.55
N LYS A 143 23.90 -12.42 8.16
CA LYS A 143 23.67 -12.94 6.81
C LYS A 143 23.32 -11.80 5.85
N VAL A 144 23.80 -11.90 4.61
CA VAL A 144 23.50 -10.95 3.53
C VAL A 144 22.26 -11.41 2.76
N TYR A 145 21.38 -10.48 2.45
CA TYR A 145 20.15 -10.71 1.70
C TYR A 145 20.11 -9.74 0.52
N ASN A 146 19.53 -10.18 -0.59
CA ASN A 146 19.16 -9.33 -1.71
C ASN A 146 17.69 -8.92 -1.55
N LEU A 147 17.44 -7.61 -1.50
CA LEU A 147 16.09 -7.04 -1.61
C LEU A 147 15.91 -6.53 -3.05
N LYS A 148 14.94 -7.10 -3.76
CA LYS A 148 14.55 -6.75 -5.12
C LYS A 148 13.08 -6.32 -5.12
N PHE A 149 12.74 -5.27 -5.85
CA PHE A 149 11.36 -4.79 -5.96
C PHE A 149 11.16 -4.03 -7.26
N THR A 150 9.91 -3.97 -7.70
CA THR A 150 9.48 -3.27 -8.90
C THR A 150 8.77 -1.98 -8.52
N ILE A 151 9.11 -0.89 -9.21
CA ILE A 151 8.42 0.38 -9.10
C ILE A 151 7.91 0.83 -10.46
N GLY A 152 6.76 1.50 -10.50
CA GLY A 152 6.15 1.94 -11.75
C GLY A 152 5.16 3.08 -11.58
N ASP A 153 4.37 3.32 -12.62
CA ASP A 153 3.22 4.22 -12.60
C ASP A 153 1.92 3.46 -12.96
N ALA A 154 0.81 3.88 -12.38
CA ALA A 154 -0.46 3.18 -12.48
C ALA A 154 -1.25 3.48 -13.77
N ARG A 155 -0.67 4.22 -14.74
CA ARG A 155 -1.37 4.75 -15.93
C ARG A 155 -2.61 5.59 -15.58
N ASN A 156 -2.55 6.32 -14.48
CA ASN A 156 -3.65 7.16 -13.95
C ASN A 156 -3.38 8.67 -14.12
N GLY A 157 -2.49 9.05 -15.05
CA GLY A 157 -2.14 10.47 -15.24
C GLY A 157 -1.24 11.05 -14.14
N CYS A 158 -0.61 10.22 -13.31
CA CYS A 158 0.40 10.67 -12.36
C CYS A 158 1.73 10.93 -13.07
N HIS A 159 2.12 12.20 -13.21
CA HIS A 159 3.35 12.60 -13.89
C HIS A 159 4.39 13.18 -12.91
N GLY A 160 5.67 12.98 -13.24
CA GLY A 160 6.75 13.67 -12.54
C GLY A 160 7.95 12.80 -12.21
N SER A 161 8.97 13.44 -11.67
CA SER A 161 10.16 12.78 -11.13
C SER A 161 9.86 12.28 -9.72
N MET A 162 9.56 10.99 -9.59
CA MET A 162 9.29 10.31 -8.34
C MET A 162 10.57 9.69 -7.76
N MET A 163 10.52 9.33 -6.48
CA MET A 163 11.58 8.59 -5.82
C MET A 163 10.97 7.67 -4.77
N VAL A 164 11.29 6.38 -4.86
CA VAL A 164 10.95 5.40 -3.82
C VAL A 164 12.17 5.20 -2.94
N GLU A 165 12.01 5.37 -1.63
CA GLU A 165 13.03 5.02 -0.66
C GLU A 165 12.68 3.69 0.00
N ALA A 166 13.63 2.75 -0.07
CA ALA A 166 13.52 1.45 0.54
C ALA A 166 14.52 1.35 1.70
N PHE A 167 14.06 0.83 2.83
CA PHE A 167 14.85 0.66 4.05
C PHE A 167 14.92 -0.83 4.38
N ALA A 168 16.13 -1.31 4.69
CA ALA A 168 16.32 -2.66 5.18
C ALA A 168 17.48 -2.68 6.19
N ALA A 169 17.22 -3.09 7.42
CA ALA A 169 18.18 -3.05 8.51
C ALA A 169 18.74 -1.63 8.76
N LYS A 170 20.01 -1.37 8.42
CA LYS A 170 20.65 -0.05 8.52
C LYS A 170 20.81 0.64 7.17
N ASP A 171 20.46 -0.05 6.09
CA ASP A 171 20.70 0.39 4.73
C ASP A 171 19.47 1.11 4.18
N THR A 172 19.72 2.22 3.50
CA THR A 172 18.71 3.02 2.80
C THR A 172 19.06 3.07 1.33
N PHE A 173 18.07 2.81 0.47
CA PHE A 173 18.24 2.82 -0.96
C PHE A 173 17.21 3.73 -1.62
N LYS A 174 17.67 4.66 -2.46
CA LYS A 174 16.82 5.63 -3.15
C LYS A 174 16.73 5.28 -4.62
N VAL A 175 15.52 5.05 -5.10
CA VAL A 175 15.27 4.64 -6.48
C VAL A 175 14.52 5.75 -7.21
N PRO A 176 15.21 6.58 -8.02
CA PRO A 176 14.55 7.62 -8.80
C PRO A 176 13.73 6.98 -9.92
N PHE A 177 12.52 7.46 -10.18
CA PHE A 177 11.65 6.96 -11.25
C PHE A 177 10.93 8.13 -11.91
N LYS A 178 11.03 8.25 -13.24
CA LYS A 178 10.36 9.33 -13.97
C LYS A 178 9.07 8.79 -14.57
N SER A 179 7.94 9.16 -14.00
CA SER A 179 6.63 8.76 -14.51
C SER A 179 6.23 9.61 -15.71
N VAL A 180 5.73 8.91 -16.74
CA VAL A 180 5.07 9.51 -17.91
C VAL A 180 3.58 9.15 -17.97
N GLY A 181 3.02 8.54 -16.90
CA GLY A 181 1.60 8.18 -16.80
C GLY A 181 1.13 7.14 -17.82
N LYS A 182 2.04 6.33 -18.38
CA LYS A 182 1.74 5.35 -19.46
C LYS A 182 1.80 3.89 -19.00
N GLY A 183 2.00 3.62 -17.72
CA GLY A 183 2.17 2.26 -17.20
C GLY A 183 3.59 1.74 -17.40
N THR A 184 4.60 2.56 -17.14
CA THR A 184 6.00 2.11 -17.20
C THR A 184 6.44 1.57 -15.84
N PHE A 185 7.34 0.60 -15.83
CA PHE A 185 7.91 0.07 -14.60
C PHE A 185 9.38 -0.26 -14.75
N LYS A 186 10.08 -0.34 -13.63
CA LYS A 186 11.46 -0.82 -13.56
C LYS A 186 11.68 -1.62 -12.29
N THR A 187 12.63 -2.54 -12.34
CA THR A 187 13.00 -3.34 -11.19
C THR A 187 14.35 -2.87 -10.66
N SER A 188 14.49 -2.81 -9.34
CA SER A 188 15.73 -2.43 -8.68
C SER A 188 16.03 -3.41 -7.55
N SER A 189 17.30 -3.59 -7.24
CA SER A 189 17.72 -4.49 -6.18
C SER A 189 18.98 -3.99 -5.48
N PHE A 190 19.09 -4.27 -4.19
CA PHE A 190 20.28 -3.99 -3.39
C PHE A 190 20.49 -5.07 -2.34
N ASN A 191 21.74 -5.23 -1.92
CA ASN A 191 22.09 -6.16 -0.85
C ASN A 191 22.10 -5.42 0.48
N PHE A 192 21.58 -6.06 1.53
CA PHE A 192 21.67 -5.57 2.90
C PHE A 192 22.13 -6.68 3.84
N LYS A 193 22.81 -6.32 4.92
CA LYS A 193 23.23 -7.27 5.96
C LYS A 193 22.26 -7.23 7.13
N ALA A 194 21.66 -8.37 7.47
CA ALA A 194 20.73 -8.43 8.60
C ALA A 194 21.46 -8.20 9.93
N VAL A 195 20.93 -7.30 10.75
CA VAL A 195 21.51 -6.94 12.06
C VAL A 195 20.90 -7.78 13.19
N SER A 196 19.67 -8.25 13.03
CA SER A 196 18.97 -9.03 14.04
C SER A 196 18.23 -10.22 13.40
N SER A 197 17.59 -11.06 14.21
CA SER A 197 16.75 -12.17 13.73
C SER A 197 15.43 -11.71 13.09
N ARG A 198 15.14 -10.41 13.15
CA ARG A 198 14.03 -9.77 12.46
C ARG A 198 14.50 -8.52 11.75
N THR A 199 14.25 -8.44 10.44
CA THR A 199 14.53 -7.24 9.66
C THR A 199 13.22 -6.63 9.21
N ARG A 200 13.01 -5.36 9.57
CA ARG A 200 11.94 -4.55 9.00
C ARG A 200 12.39 -4.04 7.63
N ILE A 201 11.54 -4.25 6.62
CA ILE A 201 11.63 -3.58 5.33
C ILE A 201 10.53 -2.53 5.23
N THR A 202 10.84 -1.33 4.75
CA THR A 202 9.89 -0.22 4.62
C THR A 202 10.08 0.48 3.28
N PHE A 203 8.97 0.90 2.66
CA PHE A 203 8.96 1.66 1.41
C PHE A 203 8.09 2.90 1.56
N TYR A 204 8.56 4.04 1.07
CA TYR A 204 7.75 5.26 0.94
C TYR A 204 8.16 6.07 -0.29
N SER A 205 7.30 7.01 -0.71
CA SER A 205 7.62 7.99 -1.76
C SER A 205 8.28 9.23 -1.15
N SER A 206 9.39 9.73 -1.69
CA SER A 206 10.04 10.94 -1.14
C SER A 206 9.27 12.22 -1.42
N PHE A 207 8.40 12.22 -2.43
CA PHE A 207 7.74 13.39 -2.99
C PHE A 207 6.23 13.22 -3.08
N TYR A 208 5.51 14.33 -2.99
CA TYR A 208 4.08 14.40 -3.23
C TYR A 208 3.84 14.61 -4.72
N HIS A 209 2.89 13.85 -5.26
CA HIS A 209 2.43 14.01 -6.63
C HIS A 209 0.91 14.08 -6.65
N THR A 210 0.40 14.84 -7.61
CA THR A 210 -1.02 14.90 -7.94
C THR A 210 -1.18 14.51 -9.41
N ARG A 211 -2.39 14.10 -9.78
CA ARG A 211 -2.68 13.78 -11.17
C ARG A 211 -2.65 15.05 -12.02
N ILE A 212 -2.40 14.89 -13.31
CA ILE A 212 -2.31 16.02 -14.25
C ILE A 212 -3.70 16.54 -14.68
N ASP A 213 -4.71 15.67 -14.63
CA ASP A 213 -6.09 15.95 -15.02
C ASP A 213 -6.95 16.47 -13.86
N ASP A 214 -6.61 16.13 -12.62
CA ASP A 214 -7.17 16.74 -11.43
C ASP A 214 -6.07 17.12 -10.41
N PHE A 215 -5.91 18.42 -10.14
CA PHE A 215 -4.87 18.91 -9.23
C PHE A 215 -5.14 18.54 -7.75
N GLY A 216 -6.28 17.91 -7.46
CA GLY A 216 -6.70 17.53 -6.11
C GLY A 216 -6.39 16.08 -5.74
N SER A 217 -6.33 15.14 -6.70
CA SER A 217 -6.15 13.73 -6.33
C SER A 217 -4.67 13.38 -6.19
N LEU A 218 -4.34 12.87 -5.01
CA LEU A 218 -3.00 12.39 -4.69
C LEU A 218 -2.68 11.10 -5.46
N CYS A 219 -1.47 11.03 -5.98
CA CYS A 219 -0.95 9.89 -6.73
C CYS A 219 0.53 9.68 -6.42
N GLY A 220 1.10 8.56 -6.88
CA GLY A 220 2.52 8.31 -6.62
C GLY A 220 3.06 7.08 -7.33
N PRO A 221 4.29 6.66 -6.97
CA PRO A 221 4.88 5.46 -7.55
C PRO A 221 4.13 4.21 -7.07
N VAL A 222 3.93 3.28 -8.00
CA VAL A 222 3.45 1.93 -7.72
C VAL A 222 4.62 1.08 -7.22
N LEU A 223 4.38 0.24 -6.23
CA LEU A 223 5.28 -0.77 -5.68
C LEU A 223 4.67 -2.15 -5.93
N ASP A 224 5.49 -3.07 -6.43
CA ASP A 224 5.11 -4.45 -6.72
C ASP A 224 6.32 -5.41 -6.66
N GLN A 225 6.07 -6.72 -6.64
CA GLN A 225 7.06 -7.81 -6.68
C GLN A 225 8.24 -7.65 -5.72
N VAL A 226 7.95 -7.55 -4.42
CA VAL A 226 8.98 -7.41 -3.39
C VAL A 226 9.58 -8.76 -2.99
N ILE A 227 10.82 -9.00 -3.38
CA ILE A 227 11.53 -10.25 -3.14
C ILE A 227 12.69 -10.01 -2.19
N VAL A 228 12.75 -10.80 -1.11
CA VAL A 228 13.91 -10.87 -0.23
C VAL A 228 14.40 -12.30 -0.14
N SER A 229 15.63 -12.53 -0.60
CA SER A 229 16.27 -13.85 -0.57
C SER A 229 17.70 -13.74 -0.02
N PRO A 230 18.21 -14.76 0.69
CA PRO A 230 19.61 -14.77 1.10
C PRO A 230 20.53 -14.74 -0.13
N VAL A 231 21.63 -13.99 -0.05
CA VAL A 231 22.73 -14.12 -1.01
C VAL A 231 23.51 -15.38 -0.63
N ALA A 232 23.83 -16.21 -1.64
CA ALA A 232 24.58 -17.45 -1.46
C ALA A 232 25.93 -17.21 -0.77
#